data_AF-X6L5S3-F1
#
_entry.id   AF-X6L5S3-F1
#
_cell.length_a   1.000
_cell.length_b   1.000
_cell.length_c   1.000
_cell.angle_alpha   90.00
_cell.angle_beta   90.00
_cell.angle_gamma   90.00
#
_symmetry.space_group_name_H-M   'P 1'
#
loop_
_entity.id
_entity.type
_entity.pdbx_description
1 polymer ?
#
loop_
_entity_poly.entity_id
_entity_poly.type
_entity_poly.pdbx_seq_one_letter_code
_entity_poly.pdbx_strand_id
1 'polypeptide(L)'
;MGSITTRKRKDGSHSYRARVRVMREGTVYHETKTFDRRPAATTWIKKREKELAKPGALEGLNVSDPPLSTAIERYTEEAVKEIGRTKAQVLRTIATYPIADLPCSTIKSKDIIEFLQSLPGQPQTVGNYASHLASIFAIARPMWDFRLDDREMRDAITVARRMGIISRSAQRNRRPTLDELDRLLAHFIDRRQRTPQAMPMHKVIAFALFSTRRQAEITRLTWDDFQKEHKRILVRDMKHPGEKLGNDIWVDLPDEAIRIIDSMPEHKAEIFPYSPDAITANFTRACKLLGIEDLHFHDLRHEGISRLFEMGWNIPHVAAVSGHRSWVSLKRYTHIRETGDKYANWPGIQLAIGNT
;
A
#
# COMPACT_ATOMS: atom_id res chain seq x y z
N MET A 1 42.85 -23.74 -19.27
CA MET A 1 44.06 -23.13 -19.83
C MET A 1 43.77 -21.71 -20.28
N GLY A 2 44.57 -20.75 -19.83
CA GLY A 2 44.52 -19.37 -20.30
C GLY A 2 45.21 -19.16 -21.65
N SER A 3 44.66 -18.28 -22.48
CA SER A 3 45.22 -17.89 -23.78
C SER A 3 45.24 -16.36 -23.93
N ILE A 4 46.22 -15.81 -24.65
CA ILE A 4 46.29 -14.38 -24.97
C ILE A 4 46.19 -14.20 -26.48
N THR A 5 45.24 -13.39 -26.92
CA THR A 5 45.10 -12.98 -28.33
C THR A 5 45.51 -11.51 -28.47
N THR A 6 46.40 -11.22 -29.41
CA THR A 6 46.85 -9.85 -29.70
C THR A 6 45.99 -9.23 -30.81
N ARG A 7 45.52 -8.00 -30.62
CA ARG A 7 44.79 -7.23 -31.63
C ARG A 7 45.40 -5.83 -31.79
N LYS A 8 45.73 -5.47 -33.03
CA LYS A 8 46.20 -4.11 -33.40
C LYS A 8 45.02 -3.13 -33.38
N ARG A 9 45.18 -1.99 -32.71
CA ARG A 9 44.20 -0.90 -32.64
C ARG A 9 44.35 0.04 -33.85
N LYS A 10 43.35 0.91 -34.06
CA LYS A 10 43.35 1.90 -35.16
C LYS A 10 44.51 2.90 -35.06
N ASP A 11 45.03 3.13 -33.85
CA ASP A 11 46.17 4.01 -33.54
C ASP A 11 47.54 3.31 -33.69
N GLY A 12 47.59 2.06 -34.16
CA GLY A 12 48.82 1.28 -34.31
C GLY A 12 49.30 0.59 -33.02
N SER A 13 48.71 0.88 -31.86
CA SER A 13 49.03 0.21 -30.60
C SER A 13 48.45 -1.21 -30.52
N HIS A 14 48.98 -2.03 -29.61
CA HIS A 14 48.54 -3.42 -29.42
C HIS A 14 47.65 -3.55 -28.19
N SER A 15 46.55 -4.28 -28.32
CA SER A 15 45.72 -4.73 -27.21
C SER A 15 45.85 -6.24 -27.02
N TYR A 16 45.90 -6.69 -25.76
CA TYR A 16 46.08 -8.09 -25.40
C TYR A 16 44.83 -8.59 -24.70
N ARG A 17 44.07 -9.45 -25.38
CA ARG A 17 42.87 -10.09 -24.82
C ARG A 17 43.29 -11.40 -24.15
N ALA A 18 43.27 -11.41 -22.82
CA ALA A 18 43.41 -12.62 -22.03
C ALA A 18 42.07 -13.35 -21.95
N ARG A 19 42.10 -14.68 -22.06
CA ARG A 19 40.96 -15.58 -21.89
C ARG A 19 41.36 -16.67 -20.92
N VAL A 20 40.50 -17.00 -19.96
CA VAL A 20 40.63 -18.17 -19.08
C VAL A 20 39.45 -19.08 -19.32
N ARG A 21 39.70 -20.37 -19.59
CA ARG A 21 38.69 -21.42 -19.72
C ARG A 21 39.01 -22.56 -18.77
N VAL A 22 38.05 -22.95 -17.93
CA VAL A 22 38.16 -24.08 -17.00
C VAL A 22 36.91 -24.96 -17.15
N MET A 23 37.13 -26.27 -17.19
CA MET A 23 36.08 -27.29 -17.20
C MET A 23 36.30 -28.20 -15.99
N ARG A 24 35.30 -28.31 -15.12
CA ARG A 24 35.28 -29.23 -13.97
C ARG A 24 33.84 -29.71 -13.77
N GLU A 25 33.66 -31.01 -13.55
CA GLU A 25 32.36 -31.61 -13.19
C GLU A 25 31.19 -31.16 -14.10
N GLY A 26 31.41 -31.17 -15.42
CA GLY A 26 30.39 -30.79 -16.41
C GLY A 26 30.14 -29.27 -16.57
N THR A 27 30.73 -28.42 -15.72
CA THR A 27 30.57 -26.95 -15.77
C THR A 27 31.69 -26.30 -16.57
N VAL A 28 31.34 -25.45 -17.54
CA VAL A 28 32.29 -24.69 -18.38
C VAL A 28 32.31 -23.22 -17.98
N TYR A 29 33.39 -22.77 -17.33
CA TYR A 29 33.62 -21.37 -17.02
C TYR A 29 34.50 -20.72 -18.10
N HIS A 30 34.12 -19.53 -18.56
CA HIS A 30 34.94 -18.71 -19.45
C HIS A 30 34.94 -17.24 -19.00
N GLU A 31 36.11 -16.63 -18.97
CA GLU A 31 36.27 -15.21 -18.64
C GLU A 31 37.28 -14.58 -19.58
N THR A 32 36.99 -13.36 -20.03
CA THR A 32 37.91 -12.60 -20.90
C THR A 32 38.13 -11.20 -20.37
N LYS A 33 39.38 -10.74 -20.40
CA LYS A 33 39.74 -9.36 -20.02
C LYS A 33 40.80 -8.82 -20.97
N THR A 34 40.72 -7.54 -21.31
CA THR A 34 41.64 -6.88 -22.25
C THR A 34 42.61 -5.98 -21.50
N PHE A 35 43.88 -5.99 -21.90
CA PHE A 35 44.96 -5.22 -21.30
C PHE A 35 45.77 -4.48 -22.36
N ASP A 36 46.36 -3.35 -21.99
CA ASP A 36 47.28 -2.60 -22.86
C ASP A 36 48.68 -3.21 -22.92
N ARG A 37 49.04 -4.06 -21.94
CA ARG A 37 50.38 -4.68 -21.85
C ARG A 37 50.28 -6.20 -21.71
N ARG A 38 51.07 -6.93 -22.50
CA ARG A 38 51.13 -8.41 -22.45
C ARG A 38 51.50 -8.96 -21.06
N PRO A 39 52.46 -8.39 -20.32
CA PRO A 39 52.77 -8.86 -18.96
C PRO A 39 51.57 -8.76 -18.01
N ALA A 40 50.75 -7.71 -18.11
CA ALA A 40 49.56 -7.54 -17.27
C ALA A 40 48.51 -8.62 -17.58
N ALA A 41 48.31 -8.95 -18.87
CA ALA A 41 47.46 -10.05 -19.30
C ALA A 41 47.93 -11.41 -18.73
N THR A 42 49.24 -11.67 -18.76
CA THR A 42 49.83 -12.91 -18.21
C THR A 42 49.65 -13.01 -16.68
N THR A 43 49.93 -11.92 -15.95
CA THR A 43 49.77 -11.89 -14.49
C THR A 43 48.31 -12.08 -14.08
N TRP A 44 47.38 -11.48 -14.81
CA TRP A 44 45.95 -11.67 -14.58
C TRP A 44 45.50 -13.12 -14.83
N ILE A 45 45.95 -13.76 -15.91
CA ILE A 45 45.67 -15.19 -16.17
C ILE A 45 46.16 -16.05 -15.00
N LYS A 46 47.42 -15.88 -14.58
CA LYS A 46 48.00 -16.67 -13.48
C LYS A 46 47.25 -16.47 -12.17
N LYS A 47 46.88 -15.23 -11.84
CA LYS A 47 46.09 -14.91 -10.64
C LYS A 47 44.72 -15.60 -10.70
N ARG A 48 44.04 -15.49 -11.85
CA ARG A 48 42.70 -16.03 -12.02
C ARG A 48 42.67 -17.55 -12.04
N GLU A 49 43.63 -18.20 -12.69
CA GLU A 49 43.79 -19.67 -12.65
C GLU A 49 44.04 -20.16 -11.22
N LYS A 50 44.84 -19.44 -10.42
CA LYS A 50 45.08 -19.76 -9.00
C LYS A 50 43.82 -19.60 -8.13
N GLU A 51 42.99 -18.60 -8.41
CA GLU A 51 41.70 -18.40 -7.74
C GLU A 51 40.70 -19.51 -8.09
N LEU A 52 40.59 -19.86 -9.38
CA LEU A 52 39.70 -20.91 -9.90
C LEU A 52 40.16 -22.33 -9.52
N ALA A 53 41.41 -22.50 -9.11
CA ALA A 53 41.94 -23.80 -8.66
C ALA A 53 41.45 -24.19 -7.26
N LYS A 54 41.02 -23.23 -6.42
CA LYS A 54 40.53 -23.50 -5.06
C LYS A 54 39.25 -24.37 -5.08
N PRO A 55 39.10 -25.36 -4.18
CA PRO A 55 37.86 -26.10 -4.01
C PRO A 55 36.68 -25.13 -3.74
N GLY A 56 35.55 -25.31 -4.42
CA GLY A 56 34.37 -24.43 -4.32
C GLY A 56 34.44 -23.10 -5.09
N ALA A 57 35.55 -22.78 -5.76
CA ALA A 57 35.68 -21.51 -6.50
C ALA A 57 34.70 -21.37 -7.67
N LEU A 58 34.32 -22.48 -8.31
CA LEU A 58 33.37 -22.49 -9.43
C LEU A 58 31.91 -22.43 -8.96
N GLU A 59 31.60 -22.97 -7.77
CA GLU A 59 30.27 -22.92 -7.16
C GLU A 59 29.86 -21.48 -6.82
N GLY A 60 30.81 -20.64 -6.41
CA GLY A 60 30.58 -19.21 -6.12
C GLY A 60 30.52 -18.28 -7.34
N LEU A 61 30.86 -18.77 -8.54
CA LEU A 61 31.00 -17.97 -9.77
C LEU A 61 29.85 -18.14 -10.77
N ASN A 62 28.95 -19.09 -10.52
CA ASN A 62 27.74 -19.31 -11.30
C ASN A 62 26.50 -18.62 -10.72
N VAL A 63 26.66 -17.79 -9.68
CA VAL A 63 25.56 -16.96 -9.18
C VAL A 63 25.35 -15.83 -10.17
N SER A 64 24.37 -16.01 -11.06
CA SER A 64 23.78 -14.88 -11.79
C SER A 64 23.50 -13.79 -10.77
N ASP A 65 24.12 -12.62 -10.92
CA ASP A 65 23.87 -11.45 -10.09
C ASP A 65 22.98 -10.50 -10.90
N PRO A 66 21.67 -10.81 -11.00
CA PRO A 66 20.79 -10.06 -11.85
C PRO A 66 20.58 -8.65 -11.30
N PRO A 67 20.14 -7.71 -12.16
CA PRO A 67 19.74 -6.39 -11.72
C PRO A 67 18.51 -6.47 -10.80
N LEU A 68 18.31 -5.44 -9.98
CA LEU A 68 17.13 -5.34 -9.11
C LEU A 68 15.81 -5.38 -9.91
N SER A 69 15.79 -4.87 -11.14
CA SER A 69 14.63 -4.96 -12.04
C SER A 69 14.15 -6.41 -12.21
N THR A 70 15.06 -7.36 -12.43
CA THR A 70 14.72 -8.79 -12.53
C THR A 70 14.14 -9.34 -11.22
N ALA A 71 14.65 -8.92 -10.06
CA ALA A 71 14.08 -9.32 -8.78
C ALA A 71 12.65 -8.78 -8.59
N ILE A 72 12.39 -7.55 -9.06
CA ILE A 72 11.06 -6.94 -9.04
C ILE A 72 10.11 -7.67 -10.00
N GLU A 73 10.56 -7.98 -11.22
CA GLU A 73 9.79 -8.72 -12.23
C GLU A 73 9.39 -10.09 -11.71
N ARG A 74 10.35 -10.88 -11.20
CA ARG A 74 10.07 -12.20 -10.61
C ARG A 74 9.12 -12.10 -9.43
N TYR A 75 9.26 -11.09 -8.57
CA TYR A 75 8.29 -10.84 -7.50
C TYR A 75 6.88 -10.63 -8.05
N THR A 76 6.74 -9.88 -9.14
CA THR A 76 5.44 -9.57 -9.73
C THR A 76 4.80 -10.74 -10.45
N GLU A 77 5.58 -11.63 -11.05
CA GLU A 77 5.11 -12.79 -11.81
C GLU A 77 4.85 -14.02 -10.93
N GLU A 78 5.70 -14.27 -9.93
CA GLU A 78 5.67 -15.49 -9.11
C GLU A 78 4.87 -15.31 -7.81
N ALA A 79 4.29 -14.14 -7.56
CA ALA A 79 3.47 -13.92 -6.38
C ALA A 79 2.20 -14.79 -6.41
N VAL A 80 2.20 -15.84 -5.57
CA VAL A 80 1.05 -16.73 -5.37
C VAL A 80 -0.21 -15.97 -4.91
N LYS A 81 -0.02 -14.88 -4.16
CA LYS A 81 -1.10 -13.97 -3.75
C LYS A 81 -1.17 -12.78 -4.71
N GLU A 82 -2.39 -12.41 -5.11
CA GLU A 82 -2.63 -11.25 -5.96
C GLU A 82 -2.00 -9.97 -5.37
N ILE A 83 -1.13 -9.33 -6.16
CA ILE A 83 -0.46 -8.10 -5.75
C ILE A 83 -1.46 -6.95 -5.86
N GLY A 84 -1.75 -6.32 -4.73
CA GLY A 84 -2.62 -5.14 -4.70
C GLY A 84 -2.13 -4.01 -5.62
N ARG A 85 -3.06 -3.32 -6.27
CA ARG A 85 -2.83 -2.26 -7.26
C ARG A 85 -1.74 -1.25 -6.89
N THR A 86 -1.72 -0.77 -5.63
CA THR A 86 -0.71 0.18 -5.14
C THR A 86 0.70 -0.42 -5.15
N LYS A 87 0.86 -1.66 -4.68
CA LYS A 87 2.16 -2.32 -4.64
C LYS A 87 2.68 -2.59 -6.05
N ALA A 88 1.81 -3.08 -6.93
CA ALA A 88 2.16 -3.31 -8.34
C ALA A 88 2.59 -2.01 -9.04
N GLN A 89 1.85 -0.91 -8.84
CA GLN A 89 2.22 0.40 -9.38
C GLN A 89 3.59 0.85 -8.85
N VAL A 90 3.80 0.83 -7.53
CA VAL A 90 5.04 1.27 -6.91
C VAL A 90 6.24 0.45 -7.40
N LEU A 91 6.12 -0.88 -7.47
CA LEU A 91 7.18 -1.74 -7.96
C LEU A 91 7.53 -1.45 -9.44
N ARG A 92 6.51 -1.26 -10.29
CA ARG A 92 6.73 -0.80 -11.67
C ARG A 92 7.44 0.55 -11.73
N THR A 93 7.07 1.49 -10.86
CA THR A 93 7.76 2.77 -10.79
C THR A 93 9.21 2.61 -10.33
N ILE A 94 9.50 1.77 -9.33
CA ILE A 94 10.88 1.52 -8.87
C ILE A 94 11.74 1.02 -10.03
N ALA A 95 11.19 0.14 -10.87
CA ALA A 95 11.89 -0.42 -12.03
C ALA A 95 12.32 0.62 -13.08
N THR A 96 11.80 1.86 -13.03
CA THR A 96 12.21 2.95 -13.92
C THR A 96 13.34 3.82 -13.36
N TYR A 97 13.80 3.57 -12.13
CA TYR A 97 14.86 4.35 -11.48
C TYR A 97 16.23 3.68 -11.64
N PRO A 98 17.35 4.43 -11.60
CA PRO A 98 18.71 3.89 -11.78
C PRO A 98 19.09 2.76 -10.81
N ILE A 99 18.51 2.73 -9.60
CA ILE A 99 18.73 1.65 -8.65
C ILE A 99 18.28 0.28 -9.19
N ALA A 100 17.31 0.25 -10.10
CA ALA A 100 16.80 -0.97 -10.70
C ALA A 100 17.82 -1.67 -11.61
N ASP A 101 18.75 -0.91 -12.20
CA ASP A 101 19.79 -1.42 -13.09
C ASP A 101 21.01 -1.96 -12.34
N LEU A 102 21.10 -1.71 -11.02
CA LEU A 102 22.21 -2.17 -10.21
C LEU A 102 22.12 -3.68 -9.97
N PRO A 103 23.25 -4.42 -10.08
CA PRO A 103 23.30 -5.82 -9.69
C PRO A 103 22.92 -5.97 -8.20
N CYS A 104 22.06 -6.95 -7.89
CA CYS A 104 21.51 -7.16 -6.56
C CYS A 104 22.59 -7.16 -5.46
N SER A 105 23.72 -7.85 -5.70
CA SER A 105 24.82 -7.98 -4.73
C SER A 105 25.55 -6.67 -4.41
N THR A 106 25.41 -5.67 -5.28
CA THR A 106 26.12 -4.40 -5.18
C THR A 106 25.31 -3.32 -4.48
N ILE A 107 23.99 -3.51 -4.31
CA ILE A 107 23.11 -2.49 -3.74
C ILE A 107 23.39 -2.34 -2.25
N LYS A 108 23.70 -1.10 -1.84
CA LYS A 108 23.99 -0.71 -0.46
C LYS A 108 22.96 0.27 0.07
N SER A 109 22.97 0.42 1.39
CA SER A 109 22.12 1.36 2.12
C SER A 109 22.20 2.77 1.55
N LYS A 110 23.39 3.23 1.10
CA LYS A 110 23.55 4.53 0.45
C LYS A 110 22.72 4.66 -0.84
N ASP A 111 22.70 3.62 -1.68
CA ASP A 111 22.05 3.65 -2.99
C ASP A 111 20.53 3.65 -2.80
N ILE A 112 20.06 2.90 -1.78
CA ILE A 112 18.66 2.90 -1.36
C ILE A 112 18.26 4.30 -0.85
N ILE A 113 19.08 4.95 -0.03
CA ILE A 113 18.79 6.29 0.48
C ILE A 113 18.75 7.31 -0.66
N GLU A 114 19.72 7.28 -1.57
CA GLU A 114 19.76 8.16 -2.76
C GLU A 114 18.51 7.97 -3.63
N PHE A 115 18.12 6.72 -3.87
CA PHE A 115 16.86 6.41 -4.52
C PHE A 115 15.66 7.02 -3.79
N LEU A 116 15.53 6.81 -2.47
CA LEU A 116 14.42 7.34 -1.69
C LEU A 116 14.37 8.88 -1.70
N GLN A 117 15.52 9.56 -1.72
CA GLN A 117 15.62 11.01 -1.84
C GLN A 117 15.22 11.53 -3.23
N SER A 118 15.43 10.73 -4.27
CA SER A 118 15.04 11.08 -5.64
C SER A 118 13.53 10.98 -5.92
N LEU A 119 12.78 10.33 -5.02
CA LEU A 119 11.34 10.15 -5.19
C LEU A 119 10.56 11.44 -4.91
N PRO A 120 9.62 11.83 -5.78
CA PRO A 120 8.74 12.95 -5.51
C PRO A 120 7.65 12.57 -4.48
N GLY A 121 7.21 13.56 -3.71
CA GLY A 121 6.03 13.47 -2.85
C GLY A 121 6.32 13.53 -1.36
N GLN A 122 5.27 13.31 -0.57
CA GLN A 122 5.35 13.41 0.89
C GLN A 122 6.13 12.21 1.48
N PRO A 123 6.79 12.36 2.65
CA PRO A 123 7.58 11.29 3.26
C PRO A 123 6.79 9.97 3.51
N GLN A 124 5.47 10.04 3.69
CA GLN A 124 4.62 8.84 3.74
C GLN A 124 4.60 8.08 2.41
N THR A 125 4.48 8.80 1.30
CA THR A 125 4.50 8.21 -0.04
C THR A 125 5.82 7.52 -0.28
N VAL A 126 6.95 8.19 0.00
CA VAL A 126 8.30 7.61 -0.07
C VAL A 126 8.43 6.39 0.85
N GLY A 127 7.82 6.43 2.04
CA GLY A 127 7.75 5.30 2.96
C GLY A 127 7.05 4.06 2.37
N ASN A 128 6.08 4.23 1.46
CA ASN A 128 5.45 3.11 0.75
C ASN A 128 6.42 2.45 -0.24
N TYR A 129 7.23 3.25 -0.96
CA TYR A 129 8.29 2.73 -1.83
C TYR A 129 9.30 1.91 -1.04
N ALA A 130 9.80 2.46 0.07
CA ALA A 130 10.71 1.75 0.96
C ALA A 130 10.10 0.43 1.48
N SER A 131 8.82 0.45 1.88
CA SER A 131 8.15 -0.74 2.41
C SER A 131 7.93 -1.83 1.34
N HIS A 132 7.62 -1.44 0.10
CA HIS A 132 7.45 -2.40 -0.99
C HIS A 132 8.79 -2.95 -1.48
N LEU A 133 9.83 -2.11 -1.57
CA LEU A 133 11.18 -2.55 -1.88
C LEU A 133 11.72 -3.52 -0.81
N ALA A 134 11.50 -3.23 0.48
CA ALA A 134 11.90 -4.11 1.56
C ALA A 134 11.30 -5.51 1.46
N SER A 135 10.08 -5.64 0.92
CA SER A 135 9.48 -6.96 0.71
C SER A 135 10.17 -7.78 -0.38
N ILE A 136 10.85 -7.13 -1.33
CA ILE A 136 11.69 -7.81 -2.33
C ILE A 136 12.97 -8.29 -1.65
N PHE A 137 13.65 -7.42 -0.91
CA PHE A 137 14.87 -7.75 -0.16
C PHE A 137 14.66 -8.92 0.81
N ALA A 138 13.50 -8.97 1.47
CA ALA A 138 13.17 -10.03 2.42
C ALA A 138 13.08 -11.43 1.80
N ILE A 139 12.74 -11.54 0.51
CA ILE A 139 12.49 -12.84 -0.13
C ILE A 139 13.49 -13.20 -1.24
N ALA A 140 14.20 -12.22 -1.78
CA ALA A 140 15.03 -12.40 -2.96
C ALA A 140 16.11 -13.47 -2.81
N ARG A 141 16.79 -13.49 -1.66
CA ARG A 141 17.78 -14.52 -1.34
C ARG A 141 17.15 -15.91 -1.13
N PRO A 142 16.19 -16.11 -0.22
CA PRO A 142 15.65 -17.45 0.02
C PRO A 142 14.86 -18.04 -1.15
N MET A 143 14.24 -17.23 -2.01
CA MET A 143 13.47 -17.72 -3.16
C MET A 143 14.31 -17.90 -4.42
N TRP A 144 15.25 -16.99 -4.69
CA TRP A 144 15.91 -16.88 -6.00
C TRP A 144 17.43 -16.89 -5.93
N ASP A 145 18.01 -16.97 -4.72
CA ASP A 145 19.44 -16.79 -4.46
C ASP A 145 19.99 -15.42 -4.94
N PHE A 146 19.11 -14.43 -5.12
CA PHE A 146 19.50 -13.07 -5.48
C PHE A 146 20.03 -12.35 -4.24
N ARG A 147 21.24 -11.81 -4.33
CA ARG A 147 22.00 -11.27 -3.17
C ARG A 147 21.58 -9.86 -2.75
N LEU A 148 20.30 -9.66 -2.47
CA LEU A 148 19.82 -8.44 -1.82
C LEU A 148 19.99 -8.57 -0.29
N ASP A 149 20.86 -7.76 0.30
CA ASP A 149 21.13 -7.80 1.74
C ASP A 149 20.07 -7.03 2.53
N ASP A 150 19.23 -7.77 3.26
CA ASP A 150 18.19 -7.21 4.11
C ASP A 150 18.74 -6.28 5.22
N ARG A 151 20.01 -6.42 5.62
CA ARG A 151 20.65 -5.47 6.54
C ARG A 151 20.81 -4.09 5.92
N GLU A 152 21.26 -4.01 4.67
CA GLU A 152 21.41 -2.74 3.94
C GLU A 152 20.05 -2.02 3.81
N MET A 153 18.97 -2.78 3.56
CA MET A 153 17.61 -2.23 3.52
C MET A 153 17.16 -1.69 4.89
N ARG A 154 17.42 -2.43 5.98
CA ARG A 154 17.06 -1.99 7.35
C ARG A 154 17.83 -0.75 7.78
N ASP A 155 19.11 -0.68 7.44
CA ASP A 155 19.96 0.48 7.72
C ASP A 155 19.46 1.71 6.95
N ALA A 156 19.15 1.54 5.65
CA ALA A 156 18.56 2.60 4.83
C ALA A 156 17.22 3.09 5.39
N ILE A 157 16.31 2.20 5.79
CA ILE A 157 15.02 2.57 6.43
C ILE A 157 15.26 3.34 7.73
N THR A 158 16.24 2.94 8.54
CA THR A 158 16.55 3.58 9.81
C THR A 158 17.05 5.00 9.60
N VAL A 159 18.00 5.18 8.67
CA VAL A 159 18.52 6.50 8.31
C VAL A 159 17.43 7.36 7.67
N ALA A 160 16.71 6.83 6.69
CA ALA A 160 15.64 7.56 6.00
C ALA A 160 14.56 8.05 6.97
N ARG A 161 14.23 7.27 8.01
CA ARG A 161 13.29 7.68 9.04
C ARG A 161 13.86 8.77 9.94
N ARG A 162 15.12 8.65 10.37
CA ARG A 162 15.80 9.66 11.22
C ARG A 162 15.98 10.99 10.50
N MET A 163 16.22 10.94 9.20
CA MET A 163 16.41 12.12 8.34
C MET A 163 15.10 12.71 7.80
N GLY A 164 13.95 12.12 8.15
CA GLY A 164 12.64 12.61 7.69
C GLY A 164 12.32 12.33 6.21
N ILE A 165 13.15 11.55 5.51
CA ILE A 165 12.93 11.14 4.10
C ILE A 165 11.69 10.25 4.01
N ILE A 166 11.48 9.39 5.01
CA ILE A 166 10.25 8.60 5.15
C ILE A 166 9.57 8.88 6.47
N SER A 167 8.24 8.90 6.47
CA SER A 167 7.44 9.03 7.68
C SER A 167 6.19 8.16 7.62
N ARG A 168 5.50 8.05 8.76
CA ARG A 168 4.16 7.46 8.81
C ARG A 168 3.11 8.52 8.51
N SER A 169 1.94 8.00 8.11
CA SER A 169 0.61 8.57 8.34
C SER A 169 0.53 9.70 9.36
N ALA A 170 0.46 10.96 8.90
CA ALA A 170 -0.37 11.99 9.51
C ALA A 170 -1.65 11.39 10.12
N GLN A 171 -1.74 11.24 11.45
CA GLN A 171 -3.00 10.84 12.07
C GLN A 171 -3.96 12.03 12.04
N ARG A 172 -5.06 11.89 11.30
CA ARG A 172 -6.14 12.88 11.27
C ARG A 172 -7.08 12.69 12.47
N ASN A 173 -7.35 13.77 13.19
CA ASN A 173 -8.32 13.83 14.30
C ASN A 173 -9.49 14.77 13.99
N ARG A 174 -9.70 15.05 12.69
CA ARG A 174 -10.81 15.85 12.20
C ARG A 174 -12.13 15.13 12.48
N ARG A 175 -13.09 15.89 13.00
CA ARG A 175 -14.44 15.45 13.34
C ARG A 175 -15.41 16.53 12.85
N PRO A 176 -16.51 16.19 12.15
CA PRO A 176 -17.46 17.17 11.66
C PRO A 176 -18.24 17.80 12.83
N THR A 177 -18.57 19.08 12.71
CA THR A 177 -19.54 19.73 13.61
C THR A 177 -20.98 19.41 13.17
N LEU A 178 -21.96 19.64 14.05
CA LEU A 178 -23.38 19.50 13.68
C LEU A 178 -23.76 20.47 12.56
N ASP A 179 -23.30 21.73 12.62
CA ASP A 179 -23.50 22.73 11.55
C ASP A 179 -22.95 22.24 10.19
N GLU A 180 -21.75 21.67 10.16
CA GLU A 180 -21.17 21.14 8.92
C GLU A 180 -22.00 19.98 8.36
N LEU A 181 -22.50 19.09 9.22
CA LEU A 181 -23.38 18.00 8.82
C LEU A 181 -24.72 18.54 8.31
N ASP A 182 -25.33 19.51 9.00
CA ASP A 182 -26.59 20.14 8.57
C ASP A 182 -26.46 20.77 7.19
N ARG A 183 -25.39 21.53 6.96
CA ARG A 183 -25.10 22.16 5.66
C ARG A 183 -24.87 21.13 4.56
N LEU A 184 -24.16 20.04 4.85
CA LEU A 184 -23.96 18.94 3.90
C LEU A 184 -25.27 18.22 3.57
N LEU A 185 -26.06 17.87 4.58
CA LEU A 185 -27.35 17.20 4.38
C LEU A 185 -28.30 18.09 3.58
N ALA A 186 -28.46 19.36 3.98
CA ALA A 186 -29.30 20.32 3.27
C ALA A 186 -28.89 20.47 1.80
N HIS A 187 -27.59 20.60 1.50
CA HIS A 187 -27.09 20.68 0.13
C HIS A 187 -27.47 19.45 -0.71
N PHE A 188 -27.31 18.25 -0.16
CA PHE A 188 -27.59 17.02 -0.90
C PHE A 188 -29.08 16.67 -0.95
N ILE A 189 -29.88 17.16 -0.02
CA ILE A 189 -31.35 17.06 -0.07
C ILE A 189 -31.88 17.99 -1.17
N ASP A 190 -31.51 19.27 -1.18
CA ASP A 190 -31.89 20.22 -2.22
C ASP A 190 -31.46 19.74 -3.62
N ARG A 191 -30.23 19.20 -3.73
CA ARG A 191 -29.77 18.60 -4.99
C ARG A 191 -30.64 17.41 -5.42
N ARG A 192 -31.12 16.60 -4.49
CA ARG A 192 -31.99 15.45 -4.80
C ARG A 192 -33.37 15.90 -5.24
N GLN A 193 -33.95 16.91 -4.59
CA GLN A 193 -35.21 17.52 -5.00
C GLN A 193 -35.14 18.07 -6.43
N ARG A 194 -34.04 18.77 -6.77
CA ARG A 194 -33.82 19.30 -8.13
C ARG A 194 -33.44 18.21 -9.14
N THR A 195 -32.89 17.09 -8.71
CA THR A 195 -32.47 15.98 -9.57
C THR A 195 -32.72 14.64 -8.88
N PRO A 196 -33.95 14.07 -9.02
CA PRO A 196 -34.35 12.86 -8.29
C PRO A 196 -33.50 11.62 -8.59
N GLN A 197 -32.73 11.61 -9.67
CA GLN A 197 -31.79 10.52 -10.02
C GLN A 197 -30.39 10.71 -9.43
N ALA A 198 -30.11 11.84 -8.80
CA ALA A 198 -28.82 12.07 -8.15
C ALA A 198 -28.62 11.10 -6.98
N MET A 199 -27.37 10.68 -6.74
CA MET A 199 -27.04 9.85 -5.58
C MET A 199 -27.50 10.52 -4.26
N PRO A 200 -28.20 9.80 -3.35
CA PRO A 200 -28.67 10.32 -2.06
C PRO A 200 -27.49 10.44 -1.09
N MET A 201 -26.59 11.38 -1.35
CA MET A 201 -25.42 11.58 -0.49
C MET A 201 -25.79 11.92 0.95
N HIS A 202 -26.96 12.52 1.21
CA HIS A 202 -27.46 12.73 2.57
C HIS A 202 -27.66 11.40 3.33
N LYS A 203 -28.22 10.37 2.69
CA LYS A 203 -28.34 9.00 3.25
C LYS A 203 -26.97 8.35 3.39
N VAL A 204 -26.09 8.46 2.39
CA VAL A 204 -24.75 7.86 2.43
C VAL A 204 -23.88 8.46 3.54
N ILE A 205 -23.94 9.78 3.75
CA ILE A 205 -23.20 10.48 4.82
C ILE A 205 -23.69 10.02 6.19
N ALA A 206 -25.00 10.05 6.41
CA ALA A 206 -25.59 9.60 7.67
C ALA A 206 -25.28 8.12 7.92
N PHE A 207 -25.35 7.28 6.90
CA PHE A 207 -25.03 5.86 7.05
C PHE A 207 -23.56 5.66 7.39
N ALA A 208 -22.63 6.33 6.71
CA ALA A 208 -21.20 6.23 6.99
C ALA A 208 -20.84 6.66 8.42
N LEU A 209 -21.51 7.69 8.91
CA LEU A 209 -21.40 8.17 10.28
C LEU A 209 -21.84 7.09 11.28
N PHE A 210 -23.09 6.63 11.19
CA PHE A 210 -23.67 5.76 12.21
C PHE A 210 -23.21 4.29 12.11
N SER A 211 -23.06 3.75 10.91
CA SER A 211 -22.56 2.38 10.71
C SER A 211 -21.04 2.26 10.90
N THR A 212 -20.35 3.40 10.98
CA THR A 212 -18.90 3.54 11.00
C THR A 212 -18.19 2.90 9.81
N ARG A 213 -18.86 2.52 8.73
CA ARG A 213 -18.26 1.74 7.62
C ARG A 213 -17.27 2.55 6.77
N ARG A 214 -16.30 1.87 6.16
CA ARG A 214 -15.46 2.50 5.11
C ARG A 214 -16.29 2.62 3.84
N GLN A 215 -16.05 3.66 3.05
CA GLN A 215 -16.74 3.89 1.78
C GLN A 215 -16.80 2.66 0.86
N ALA A 216 -15.68 1.98 0.63
CA ALA A 216 -15.66 0.81 -0.22
C ALA A 216 -16.46 -0.37 0.37
N GLU A 217 -16.58 -0.46 1.70
CA GLU A 217 -17.43 -1.45 2.36
C GLU A 217 -18.91 -1.08 2.12
N ILE A 218 -19.29 0.19 2.31
CA ILE A 218 -20.67 0.68 2.11
C ILE A 218 -21.21 0.28 0.74
N THR A 219 -20.43 0.46 -0.33
CA THR A 219 -20.87 0.20 -1.71
C THR A 219 -20.99 -1.28 -2.07
N ARG A 220 -20.56 -2.19 -1.20
CA ARG A 220 -20.64 -3.64 -1.41
C ARG A 220 -21.63 -4.34 -0.48
N LEU A 221 -22.27 -3.60 0.42
CA LEU A 221 -23.28 -4.14 1.32
C LEU A 221 -24.50 -4.58 0.51
N THR A 222 -24.93 -5.82 0.67
CA THR A 222 -26.09 -6.38 -0.01
C THR A 222 -27.27 -6.57 0.92
N TRP A 223 -28.48 -6.65 0.36
CA TRP A 223 -29.69 -6.94 1.13
C TRP A 223 -29.66 -8.34 1.76
N ASP A 224 -29.14 -9.34 1.04
CA ASP A 224 -28.97 -10.72 1.54
C ASP A 224 -28.04 -10.81 2.77
N ASP A 225 -27.10 -9.87 2.89
CA ASP A 225 -26.15 -9.79 4.00
C ASP A 225 -26.71 -9.04 5.22
N PHE A 226 -27.88 -8.39 5.10
CA PHE A 226 -28.47 -7.57 6.16
C PHE A 226 -29.49 -8.37 6.98
N GLN A 227 -29.24 -8.47 8.28
CA GLN A 227 -30.12 -9.15 9.23
C GLN A 227 -30.70 -8.14 10.22
N LYS A 228 -31.87 -7.59 9.87
CA LYS A 228 -32.56 -6.57 10.66
C LYS A 228 -32.89 -7.03 12.08
N GLU A 229 -33.41 -8.24 12.24
CA GLU A 229 -33.79 -8.82 13.53
C GLU A 229 -32.60 -8.93 14.49
N HIS A 230 -31.42 -9.23 13.95
CA HIS A 230 -30.18 -9.35 14.70
C HIS A 230 -29.36 -8.04 14.73
N LYS A 231 -29.88 -6.96 14.14
CA LYS A 231 -29.21 -5.65 14.04
C LYS A 231 -27.78 -5.75 13.53
N ARG A 232 -27.54 -6.54 12.48
CA ARG A 232 -26.19 -6.77 11.95
C ARG A 232 -26.15 -6.88 10.44
N ILE A 233 -24.96 -6.70 9.87
CA ILE A 233 -24.71 -6.87 8.44
C ILE A 233 -23.39 -7.60 8.20
N LEU A 234 -23.35 -8.46 7.19
CA LEU A 234 -22.11 -9.13 6.77
C LEU A 234 -21.31 -8.20 5.87
N VAL A 235 -20.08 -7.88 6.29
CA VAL A 235 -19.13 -7.12 5.47
C VAL A 235 -18.17 -8.10 4.83
N ARG A 236 -18.34 -8.30 3.52
CA ARG A 236 -17.52 -9.21 2.74
C ARG A 236 -16.14 -8.63 2.41
N ASP A 237 -15.14 -9.51 2.39
CA ASP A 237 -13.73 -9.18 2.10
C ASP A 237 -13.25 -7.95 2.88
N MET A 238 -13.56 -7.93 4.18
CA MET A 238 -13.23 -6.79 5.02
C MET A 238 -11.70 -6.60 5.03
N LYS A 239 -11.27 -5.35 4.85
CA LYS A 239 -9.85 -5.04 4.65
C LYS A 239 -9.03 -5.39 5.90
N HIS A 240 -8.15 -6.40 5.80
CA HIS A 240 -7.10 -6.67 6.77
C HIS A 240 -5.67 -6.54 6.20
N PRO A 241 -4.68 -6.20 7.04
CA PRO A 241 -3.28 -6.36 6.70
C PRO A 241 -2.96 -7.86 6.61
N GLY A 242 -2.81 -8.39 5.39
CA GLY A 242 -2.30 -9.75 5.13
C GLY A 242 -3.26 -10.67 4.37
N GLU A 243 -4.56 -10.59 4.64
CA GLU A 243 -5.59 -11.44 4.02
C GLU A 243 -6.85 -10.61 3.76
N LYS A 244 -7.17 -10.40 2.48
CA LYS A 244 -8.37 -9.67 2.07
C LYS A 244 -9.49 -10.60 1.59
N LEU A 245 -9.13 -11.76 1.04
CA LEU A 245 -10.06 -12.67 0.37
C LEU A 245 -10.67 -13.63 1.38
N GLY A 246 -12.01 -13.72 1.41
CA GLY A 246 -12.75 -14.62 2.30
C GLY A 246 -12.80 -14.17 3.76
N ASN A 247 -12.42 -12.91 4.03
CA ASN A 247 -12.51 -12.34 5.37
C ASN A 247 -13.84 -11.62 5.54
N ASP A 248 -14.89 -12.41 5.71
CA ASP A 248 -16.23 -11.90 5.93
C ASP A 248 -16.48 -11.72 7.43
N ILE A 249 -17.05 -10.59 7.82
CA ILE A 249 -17.26 -10.26 9.23
C ILE A 249 -18.66 -9.70 9.43
N TRP A 250 -19.40 -10.32 10.35
CA TRP A 250 -20.61 -9.72 10.90
C TRP A 250 -20.27 -8.53 11.77
N VAL A 251 -20.91 -7.39 11.50
CA VAL A 251 -20.79 -6.18 12.31
C VAL A 251 -22.15 -5.72 12.77
N ASP A 252 -22.19 -5.20 13.99
CA ASP A 252 -23.41 -4.67 14.59
C ASP A 252 -23.76 -3.31 14.00
N LEU A 253 -25.05 -3.06 13.81
CA LEU A 253 -25.59 -1.82 13.29
C LEU A 253 -26.35 -1.08 14.38
N PRO A 254 -25.95 0.17 14.71
CA PRO A 254 -26.77 1.06 15.53
C PRO A 254 -28.12 1.34 14.86
N ASP A 255 -29.13 1.66 15.67
CA ASP A 255 -30.50 1.87 15.22
C ASP A 255 -30.61 2.97 14.15
N GLU A 256 -29.78 4.00 14.23
CA GLU A 256 -29.74 5.06 13.21
C GLU A 256 -29.29 4.54 11.85
N ALA A 257 -28.31 3.62 11.82
CA ALA A 257 -27.84 3.01 10.58
C ALA A 257 -28.94 2.12 9.97
N ILE A 258 -29.67 1.36 10.80
CA ILE A 258 -30.79 0.52 10.37
C ILE A 258 -31.91 1.37 9.75
N ARG A 259 -32.30 2.47 10.40
CA ARG A 259 -33.30 3.40 9.88
C ARG A 259 -32.94 3.95 8.50
N ILE A 260 -31.65 4.14 8.24
CA ILE A 260 -31.18 4.60 6.93
C ILE A 260 -31.28 3.49 5.89
N ILE A 261 -30.86 2.26 6.23
CA ILE A 261 -31.03 1.08 5.36
C ILE A 261 -32.52 0.90 5.01
N ASP A 262 -33.41 0.93 5.99
CA ASP A 262 -34.87 0.80 5.80
C ASP A 262 -35.46 1.87 4.87
N SER A 263 -34.78 3.01 4.74
CA SER A 263 -35.20 4.12 3.87
C SER A 263 -34.62 4.03 2.44
N MET A 264 -33.81 3.01 2.15
CA MET A 264 -33.21 2.79 0.83
C MET A 264 -34.13 1.91 -0.04
N PRO A 265 -34.19 2.16 -1.36
CA PRO A 265 -34.98 1.33 -2.25
C PRO A 265 -34.28 0.00 -2.56
N GLU A 266 -35.04 -1.10 -2.50
CA GLU A 266 -34.58 -2.44 -2.82
C GLU A 266 -34.81 -2.76 -4.31
N HIS A 267 -34.00 -2.15 -5.18
CA HIS A 267 -34.06 -2.35 -6.65
C HIS A 267 -32.81 -3.02 -7.23
N LYS A 268 -31.76 -3.15 -6.44
CA LYS A 268 -30.48 -3.78 -6.79
C LYS A 268 -30.05 -4.67 -5.62
N ALA A 269 -29.12 -5.58 -5.88
CA ALA A 269 -28.57 -6.45 -4.85
C ALA A 269 -27.88 -5.64 -3.73
N GLU A 270 -27.17 -4.58 -4.08
CA GLU A 270 -26.51 -3.70 -3.12
C GLU A 270 -27.48 -2.64 -2.54
N ILE A 271 -27.35 -2.38 -1.24
CA ILE A 271 -28.08 -1.32 -0.52
C ILE A 271 -27.63 0.06 -1.01
N PHE A 272 -26.34 0.21 -1.31
CA PHE A 272 -25.72 1.45 -1.80
C PHE A 272 -25.00 1.21 -3.15
N PRO A 273 -25.74 1.08 -4.26
CA PRO A 273 -25.20 0.66 -5.56
C PRO A 273 -24.51 1.82 -6.30
N TYR A 274 -23.47 2.40 -5.68
CA TYR A 274 -22.73 3.57 -6.17
C TYR A 274 -21.23 3.30 -6.21
N SER A 275 -20.48 4.06 -7.00
CA SER A 275 -19.03 3.92 -7.01
C SER A 275 -18.38 4.63 -5.81
N PRO A 276 -17.35 4.03 -5.17
CA PRO A 276 -16.58 4.69 -4.12
C PRO A 276 -16.00 6.04 -4.57
N ASP A 277 -15.47 6.11 -5.79
CA ASP A 277 -14.87 7.33 -6.33
C ASP A 277 -15.92 8.45 -6.48
N ALA A 278 -17.15 8.09 -6.89
CA ALA A 278 -18.25 9.04 -6.98
C ALA A 278 -18.64 9.61 -5.61
N ILE A 279 -18.70 8.79 -4.56
CA ILE A 279 -19.01 9.25 -3.20
C ILE A 279 -17.94 10.25 -2.72
N THR A 280 -16.65 9.90 -2.85
CA THR A 280 -15.55 10.80 -2.44
C THR A 280 -15.59 12.10 -3.23
N ALA A 281 -15.71 12.02 -4.56
CA ALA A 281 -15.72 13.21 -5.41
C ALA A 281 -16.91 14.14 -5.09
N ASN A 282 -18.10 13.59 -4.83
CA ASN A 282 -19.26 14.39 -4.45
C ASN A 282 -19.08 15.04 -3.08
N PHE A 283 -18.60 14.30 -2.09
CA PHE A 283 -18.35 14.82 -0.75
C PHE A 283 -17.31 15.95 -0.77
N THR A 284 -16.15 15.72 -1.40
CA THR A 284 -15.07 16.72 -1.50
C THR A 284 -15.54 18.00 -2.21
N ARG A 285 -16.31 17.87 -3.31
CA ARG A 285 -16.86 19.04 -4.01
C ARG A 285 -17.85 19.81 -3.14
N ALA A 286 -18.72 19.12 -2.40
CA ALA A 286 -19.67 19.75 -1.50
C ALA A 286 -18.96 20.48 -0.36
N CYS A 287 -17.96 19.86 0.28
CA CYS A 287 -17.14 20.54 1.29
C CYS A 287 -16.50 21.82 0.73
N LYS A 288 -15.91 21.75 -0.47
CA LYS A 288 -15.31 22.93 -1.12
C LYS A 288 -16.35 24.03 -1.38
N LEU A 289 -17.52 23.67 -1.93
CA LEU A 289 -18.60 24.62 -2.22
C LEU A 289 -19.13 25.29 -0.95
N LEU A 290 -19.23 24.53 0.14
CA LEU A 290 -19.71 25.00 1.43
C LEU A 290 -18.60 25.63 2.28
N GLY A 291 -17.36 25.74 1.80
CA GLY A 291 -16.26 26.27 2.62
C GLY A 291 -15.98 25.45 3.88
N ILE A 292 -16.26 24.15 3.86
CA ILE A 292 -15.93 23.23 4.95
C ILE A 292 -14.48 22.81 4.79
N GLU A 293 -13.63 23.25 5.71
CA GLU A 293 -12.19 23.05 5.63
C GLU A 293 -11.76 21.69 6.19
N ASP A 294 -10.84 21.07 5.47
CA ASP A 294 -10.13 19.84 5.84
C ASP A 294 -11.04 18.69 6.33
N LEU A 295 -12.26 18.54 5.79
CA LEU A 295 -13.14 17.41 6.08
C LEU A 295 -13.13 16.40 4.92
N HIS A 296 -12.83 15.14 5.24
CA HIS A 296 -12.88 14.03 4.29
C HIS A 296 -13.99 13.05 4.64
N PHE A 297 -14.50 12.32 3.65
CA PHE A 297 -15.56 11.32 3.87
C PHE A 297 -15.17 10.27 4.92
N HIS A 298 -13.89 9.89 4.99
CA HIS A 298 -13.39 8.95 5.98
C HIS A 298 -13.45 9.47 7.43
N ASP A 299 -13.49 10.79 7.62
CA ASP A 299 -13.60 11.39 8.95
C ASP A 299 -14.99 11.11 9.58
N LEU A 300 -16.02 10.79 8.77
CA LEU A 300 -17.33 10.33 9.26
C LEU A 300 -17.23 9.02 10.05
N ARG A 301 -16.39 8.09 9.59
CA ARG A 301 -16.10 6.86 10.33
C ARG A 301 -15.39 7.17 11.64
N HIS A 302 -14.46 8.13 11.63
CA HIS A 302 -13.79 8.54 12.87
C HIS A 302 -14.79 9.11 13.86
N GLU A 303 -15.68 9.99 13.40
CA GLU A 303 -16.74 10.56 14.22
C GLU A 303 -17.65 9.49 14.81
N GLY A 304 -18.14 8.56 14.00
CA GLY A 304 -19.04 7.50 14.47
C GLY A 304 -18.42 6.63 15.55
N ILE A 305 -17.14 6.29 15.44
CA ILE A 305 -16.44 5.50 16.47
C ILE A 305 -16.24 6.33 17.74
N SER A 306 -15.86 7.61 17.60
CA SER A 306 -15.73 8.52 18.74
C SER A 306 -17.08 8.68 19.46
N ARG A 307 -18.19 8.87 18.73
CA ARG A 307 -19.55 8.94 19.29
C ARG A 307 -19.84 7.73 20.19
N LEU A 308 -19.54 6.51 19.75
CA LEU A 308 -19.82 5.32 20.57
C LEU A 308 -19.05 5.34 21.90
N PHE A 309 -17.79 5.78 21.91
CA PHE A 309 -17.04 5.95 23.15
C PHE A 309 -17.60 7.08 24.02
N GLU A 310 -18.04 8.19 23.42
CA GLU A 310 -18.66 9.31 24.12
C GLU A 310 -20.02 8.92 24.75
N MET A 311 -20.73 7.99 24.13
CA MET A 311 -21.92 7.32 24.68
C MET A 311 -21.62 6.30 25.79
N GLY A 312 -20.35 6.10 26.14
CA GLY A 312 -19.92 5.17 27.20
C GLY A 312 -19.86 3.71 26.79
N TRP A 313 -19.83 3.39 25.48
CA TRP A 313 -19.71 2.00 25.04
C TRP A 313 -18.32 1.43 25.36
N ASN A 314 -18.29 0.15 25.73
CA ASN A 314 -17.04 -0.56 25.98
C ASN A 314 -16.32 -0.96 24.69
N ILE A 315 -15.03 -1.31 24.80
CA ILE A 315 -14.17 -1.67 23.66
C ILE A 315 -14.77 -2.82 22.83
N PRO A 316 -15.26 -3.93 23.41
CA PRO A 316 -15.91 -5.00 22.64
C PRO A 316 -17.09 -4.54 21.78
N HIS A 317 -18.02 -3.75 22.34
CA HIS A 317 -19.18 -3.28 21.59
C HIS A 317 -18.79 -2.29 20.49
N VAL A 318 -17.85 -1.38 20.76
CA VAL A 318 -17.31 -0.47 19.72
C VAL A 318 -16.60 -1.27 18.63
N ALA A 319 -15.86 -2.33 18.98
CA ALA A 319 -15.20 -3.20 18.03
C ALA A 319 -16.20 -3.96 17.16
N ALA A 320 -17.31 -4.45 17.73
CA ALA A 320 -18.38 -5.14 17.01
C ALA A 320 -19.06 -4.22 15.98
N VAL A 321 -19.35 -2.96 16.35
CA VAL A 321 -19.92 -1.98 15.42
C VAL A 321 -18.91 -1.49 14.39
N SER A 322 -17.63 -1.35 14.73
CA SER A 322 -16.61 -0.77 13.86
C SER A 322 -15.77 -1.77 13.07
N GLY A 323 -15.84 -3.06 13.39
CA GLY A 323 -15.03 -4.11 12.78
C GLY A 323 -13.52 -4.00 13.10
N HIS A 324 -13.12 -3.27 14.14
CA HIS A 324 -11.71 -3.23 14.53
C HIS A 324 -11.32 -4.51 15.26
N ARG A 325 -10.20 -5.12 14.86
CA ARG A 325 -9.67 -6.34 15.49
C ARG A 325 -8.60 -6.10 16.55
N SER A 326 -8.06 -4.88 16.63
CA SER A 326 -6.99 -4.55 17.58
C SER A 326 -7.32 -3.32 18.40
N TRP A 327 -7.05 -3.40 19.69
CA TRP A 327 -7.14 -2.27 20.60
C TRP A 327 -6.23 -1.13 20.18
N VAL A 328 -5.03 -1.42 19.66
CA VAL A 328 -4.08 -0.39 19.20
C VAL A 328 -4.70 0.51 18.12
N SER A 329 -5.52 -0.05 17.22
CA SER A 329 -6.25 0.75 16.22
C SER A 329 -7.43 1.53 16.80
N LEU A 330 -8.08 1.03 17.86
CA LEU A 330 -9.22 1.69 18.51
C LEU A 330 -8.80 2.78 19.51
N LYS A 331 -7.64 2.65 20.14
CA LYS A 331 -7.14 3.55 21.19
C LYS A 331 -7.20 5.03 20.81
N ARG A 332 -7.04 5.34 19.53
CA ARG A 332 -7.09 6.73 19.03
C ARG A 332 -8.45 7.41 19.16
N TYR A 333 -9.54 6.63 19.28
CA TYR A 333 -10.90 7.17 19.36
C TYR A 333 -11.36 7.43 20.79
N THR A 334 -10.57 7.01 21.80
CA THR A 334 -10.94 7.12 23.21
C THR A 334 -10.56 8.45 23.85
N HIS A 335 -10.12 9.43 23.05
CA HIS A 335 -9.99 10.82 23.48
C HIS A 335 -11.38 11.46 23.46
N ILE A 336 -12.18 11.14 24.47
CA ILE A 336 -13.54 11.63 24.69
C ILE A 336 -13.49 13.16 24.76
N ARG A 337 -14.24 13.85 23.88
CA ARG A 337 -14.38 15.32 23.92
C ARG A 337 -15.59 15.75 24.72
N GLU A 338 -16.67 14.97 24.60
CA GLU A 338 -17.97 15.22 25.21
C GLU A 338 -18.53 13.89 25.74
N THR A 339 -19.43 13.93 26.73
CA THR A 339 -20.11 12.74 27.25
C THR A 339 -21.56 12.75 26.80
N GLY A 340 -22.07 11.59 26.40
CA GLY A 340 -23.43 11.43 25.89
C GLY A 340 -23.48 11.35 24.36
N ASP A 341 -24.70 11.40 23.82
CA ASP A 341 -24.94 11.34 22.39
C ASP A 341 -25.36 12.71 21.85
N LYS A 342 -24.42 13.45 21.24
CA LYS A 342 -24.71 14.73 20.60
C LYS A 342 -25.69 14.63 19.41
N TYR A 343 -25.99 13.41 18.94
CA TYR A 343 -26.93 13.16 17.86
C TYR A 343 -28.34 12.78 18.34
N ALA A 344 -28.56 12.59 19.65
CA ALA A 344 -29.83 12.09 20.18
C ALA A 344 -31.04 12.95 19.76
N ASN A 345 -30.86 14.27 19.71
CA ASN A 345 -31.90 15.23 19.30
C ASN A 345 -31.58 15.91 17.96
N TRP A 346 -30.61 15.37 17.20
CA TRP A 346 -30.22 15.97 15.94
C TRP A 346 -31.24 15.61 14.84
N PRO A 347 -31.91 16.59 14.20
CA PRO A 347 -32.93 16.32 13.19
C PRO A 347 -32.37 15.71 11.90
N GLY A 348 -31.04 15.68 11.74
CA GLY A 348 -30.37 15.18 10.54
C GLY A 348 -30.73 13.74 10.18
N ILE A 349 -31.05 12.88 11.15
CA ILE A 349 -31.50 11.51 10.86
C ILE A 349 -32.85 11.54 10.14
N GLN A 350 -33.81 12.30 10.67
CA GLN A 350 -35.15 12.46 10.11
C GLN A 350 -35.07 13.08 8.71
N LEU A 351 -34.22 14.10 8.54
CA LEU A 351 -33.94 14.70 7.23
C LEU A 351 -33.31 13.70 6.25
N ALA A 352 -32.42 12.83 6.72
CA ALA A 352 -31.76 11.84 5.87
C ALA A 352 -32.72 10.73 5.41
N ILE A 353 -33.61 10.26 6.29
CA ILE A 353 -34.55 9.18 5.94
C ILE A 353 -35.80 9.69 5.22
N GLY A 354 -36.13 10.98 5.37
CA GLY A 354 -37.29 11.60 4.74
C GLY A 354 -37.28 11.41 3.23
N ASN A 355 -38.44 11.11 2.65
CA ASN A 355 -38.61 11.07 1.21
C ASN A 355 -38.53 12.51 0.69
N THR A 356 -37.50 12.80 -0.10
CA THR A 356 -37.40 14.02 -0.91
C THR A 356 -37.30 13.68 -2.38
#